data_AF-A0A6N9NP87-F1
#
_entry.id   AF-A0A6N9NP87-F1
#
_cell.length_a   1.000
_cell.length_b   1.000
_cell.length_c   1.000
_cell.angle_alpha   90.00
_cell.angle_beta   90.00
_cell.angle_gamma   90.00
#
_symmetry.space_group_name_H-M   'P 1'
#
loop_
_entity.id
_entity.type
_entity.pdbx_description
1 polymer ?
#
loop_
_entity_poly.entity_id
_entity_poly.type
_entity_poly.pdbx_seq_one_letter_code
_entity_poly.pdbx_strand_id
1 'polypeptide(L)'
;MKKILLLFPIFLLLMACGKNNDVKCDNAQLTICNTTETDMVVFGWDSDQMEDTLFPGECTVKDFGEVDISYDMFGNETNRQTTVHRFITKSGTYLYEMENCVKWIFAPSGYVDITHCLNGVFDADQGEYDVDCGGVCPPCKNIKVPCESTLKEDEIDWNNGADDDLTYSFHYVDDSKMRIKFSFYFGQELIIKIPVQQLPKTNRKFIIGSNFSNAEMVYYNRFEYLTPHAGEFLYFVSTGEGIGKFEFCDLKFTGALTTKIGTGSLSFEE
;
A
#
# COMPACT_ATOMS: atom_id res chain seq x y z
N MET A 1 -73.84 8.90 52.53
CA MET A 1 -72.85 9.98 52.27
C MET A 1 -71.70 9.77 53.24
N LYS A 2 -70.41 9.63 52.93
CA LYS A 2 -69.57 9.77 51.73
C LYS A 2 -68.45 8.71 51.88
N LYS A 3 -68.26 7.82 50.90
CA LYS A 3 -67.02 7.04 50.77
C LYS A 3 -66.08 7.86 49.90
N ILE A 4 -65.14 8.58 50.52
CA ILE A 4 -64.12 9.35 49.80
C ILE A 4 -62.82 8.55 49.79
N LEU A 5 -62.57 7.98 48.60
CA LEU A 5 -61.32 8.00 47.86
C LEU A 5 -60.03 8.10 48.68
N LEU A 6 -59.39 6.94 48.87
CA LEU A 6 -58.02 6.81 49.35
C LEU A 6 -57.24 6.04 48.28
N LEU A 7 -56.86 6.76 47.22
CA LEU A 7 -56.24 6.22 46.00
C LEU A 7 -55.13 7.14 45.47
N PHE A 8 -54.48 7.92 46.34
CA PHE A 8 -53.42 8.87 45.97
C PHE A 8 -51.97 8.45 46.31
N PRO A 9 -51.66 7.58 47.31
CA PRO A 9 -50.26 7.27 47.60
C PRO A 9 -49.64 6.19 46.70
N ILE A 10 -50.42 5.50 45.86
CA ILE A 10 -49.92 4.45 44.95
C ILE A 10 -49.40 5.03 43.62
N PHE A 11 -49.83 6.23 43.22
CA PHE A 11 -49.38 6.87 41.97
C PHE A 11 -47.96 7.50 42.08
N LEU A 12 -47.51 7.82 43.29
CA LEU A 12 -46.19 8.41 43.55
C LEU A 12 -45.03 7.39 43.58
N LEU A 13 -45.33 6.09 43.71
CA LEU A 13 -44.32 5.02 43.70
C LEU A 13 -44.00 4.47 42.30
N LEU A 14 -44.74 4.87 41.25
CA LEU A 14 -44.49 4.47 39.86
C LEU A 14 -43.57 5.45 39.09
N MET A 15 -43.23 6.61 39.65
CA MET A 15 -42.39 7.62 38.97
C MET A 15 -40.88 7.52 39.24
N ALA A 16 -40.41 6.54 40.03
CA ALA A 16 -39.01 6.51 40.51
C ALA A 16 -38.11 5.47 39.85
N CYS A 17 -38.48 4.93 38.69
CA CYS A 17 -37.58 4.14 37.84
C CYS A 17 -37.48 4.77 36.45
N GLY A 18 -37.22 6.08 36.40
CA GLY A 18 -36.63 6.67 35.20
C GLY A 18 -35.23 6.05 35.07
N LYS A 19 -35.03 5.16 34.08
CA LYS A 19 -33.68 4.84 33.64
C LYS A 19 -33.07 6.17 33.22
N ASN A 20 -32.09 6.66 34.00
CA ASN A 20 -31.22 7.71 33.49
C ASN A 20 -30.59 7.14 32.23
N ASN A 21 -30.98 7.68 31.07
CA ASN A 21 -30.45 7.29 29.78
C ASN A 21 -29.15 8.03 29.48
N ASP A 22 -28.48 8.56 30.51
CA ASP A 22 -27.22 9.26 30.38
C ASP A 22 -26.18 8.33 29.75
N VAL A 23 -25.43 8.86 28.80
CA VAL A 23 -24.32 8.18 28.13
C VAL A 23 -23.05 8.82 28.65
N LYS A 24 -22.25 8.06 29.41
CA LYS A 24 -20.94 8.51 29.89
C LYS A 24 -19.89 7.45 29.58
N CYS A 25 -18.88 7.84 28.82
CA CYS A 25 -17.73 6.99 28.52
C CYS A 25 -16.47 7.81 28.28
N ASP A 26 -15.35 7.31 28.79
CA ASP A 26 -14.04 7.95 28.67
C ASP A 26 -13.34 7.62 27.32
N ASN A 27 -13.80 6.59 26.63
CA ASN A 27 -13.26 6.11 25.35
C ASN A 27 -14.40 5.60 24.48
N ALA A 28 -15.12 6.53 23.84
CA ALA A 28 -16.15 6.18 22.88
C ALA A 28 -15.49 5.70 21.57
N GLN A 29 -15.97 4.60 21.00
CA GLN A 29 -15.36 3.99 19.82
C GLN A 29 -16.34 3.83 18.67
N LEU A 30 -15.92 4.30 17.50
CA LEU A 30 -16.59 4.02 16.23
C LEU A 30 -15.79 2.96 15.46
N THR A 31 -16.44 1.86 15.13
CA THR A 31 -15.89 0.83 14.25
C THR A 31 -16.55 0.91 12.88
N ILE A 32 -15.75 1.02 11.83
CA ILE A 32 -16.20 1.00 10.43
C ILE A 32 -15.62 -0.25 9.76
N CYS A 33 -16.49 -1.10 9.21
CA CYS A 33 -16.10 -2.34 8.56
C CYS A 33 -16.39 -2.34 7.05
N ASN A 34 -15.46 -2.90 6.28
CA ASN A 34 -15.70 -3.28 4.88
C ASN A 34 -16.28 -4.70 4.85
N THR A 35 -17.51 -4.84 4.37
CA THR A 35 -18.21 -6.14 4.32
C THR A 35 -18.31 -6.72 2.91
N THR A 36 -17.67 -6.09 1.93
CA THR A 36 -17.61 -6.61 0.57
C THR A 36 -16.60 -7.75 0.47
N GLU A 37 -16.67 -8.53 -0.62
CA GLU A 37 -15.74 -9.64 -0.90
C GLU A 37 -14.67 -9.25 -1.93
N THR A 38 -14.94 -8.25 -2.77
CA THR A 38 -14.12 -7.91 -3.94
C THR A 38 -13.57 -6.50 -3.91
N ASP A 39 -14.07 -5.63 -3.03
CA ASP A 39 -13.73 -4.22 -3.08
C ASP A 39 -13.01 -3.82 -1.79
N MET A 40 -12.04 -2.93 -1.91
CA MET A 40 -11.40 -2.27 -0.77
C MET A 40 -11.94 -0.85 -0.61
N VAL A 41 -11.80 -0.27 0.57
CA VAL A 41 -12.16 1.15 0.82
C VAL A 41 -10.91 1.92 1.17
N VAL A 42 -10.52 2.86 0.31
CA VAL A 42 -9.43 3.80 0.59
C VAL A 42 -9.99 4.98 1.38
N PHE A 43 -9.42 5.26 2.55
CA PHE A 43 -9.97 6.23 3.50
C PHE A 43 -8.92 7.07 4.24
N GLY A 44 -9.38 8.09 4.94
CA GLY A 44 -8.61 8.90 5.87
C GLY A 44 -9.47 9.41 7.04
N TRP A 45 -8.86 9.58 8.21
CA TRP A 45 -9.50 10.18 9.38
C TRP A 45 -9.02 11.61 9.58
N ASP A 46 -9.95 12.56 9.63
CA ASP A 46 -9.69 13.98 9.91
C ASP A 46 -8.65 14.66 9.01
N SER A 47 -8.18 13.97 7.98
CA SER A 47 -7.18 14.38 7.00
C SER A 47 -7.81 14.34 5.62
N ASP A 48 -7.52 15.34 4.79
CA ASP A 48 -7.95 15.34 3.39
C ASP A 48 -7.08 14.39 2.53
N GLN A 49 -6.03 13.80 3.13
CA GLN A 49 -5.24 12.73 2.54
C GLN A 49 -5.90 11.38 2.84
N MET A 50 -6.01 10.53 1.82
CA MET A 50 -6.40 9.13 1.99
C MET A 50 -5.13 8.35 2.32
N GLU A 51 -4.99 7.96 3.58
CA GLU A 51 -3.74 7.42 4.14
C GLU A 51 -3.81 5.91 4.37
N ASP A 52 -5.00 5.31 4.29
CA ASP A 52 -5.23 3.93 4.71
C ASP A 52 -6.28 3.21 3.84
N THR A 53 -6.32 1.88 3.93
CA THR A 53 -7.19 1.01 3.15
C THR A 53 -7.85 -0.04 4.05
N LEU A 54 -9.17 -0.23 3.90
CA LEU A 54 -9.91 -1.35 4.47
C LEU A 54 -10.11 -2.44 3.43
N PHE A 55 -9.45 -3.59 3.59
CA PHE A 55 -9.67 -4.73 2.71
C PHE A 55 -11.00 -5.45 3.00
N PRO A 56 -11.49 -6.30 2.07
CA PRO A 56 -12.62 -7.19 2.31
C PRO A 56 -12.58 -7.88 3.69
N GLY A 57 -13.59 -7.65 4.52
CA GLY A 57 -13.72 -8.23 5.86
C GLY A 57 -12.97 -7.51 6.98
N GLU A 58 -12.21 -6.46 6.67
CA GLU A 58 -11.48 -5.68 7.68
C GLU A 58 -12.33 -4.56 8.29
N CYS A 59 -11.90 -4.11 9.48
CA CYS A 59 -12.48 -2.97 10.18
C CYS A 59 -11.40 -2.03 10.70
N THR A 60 -11.71 -0.73 10.74
CA THR A 60 -10.92 0.29 11.43
C THR A 60 -11.70 0.80 12.64
N VAL A 61 -10.98 1.22 13.68
CA VAL A 61 -11.55 1.76 14.92
C VAL A 61 -11.02 3.17 15.13
N LYS A 62 -11.93 4.13 15.35
CA LYS A 62 -11.61 5.50 15.75
C LYS A 62 -12.07 5.73 17.17
N ASP A 63 -11.15 6.24 18.00
CA ASP A 63 -11.42 6.74 19.34
C ASP A 63 -11.92 8.18 19.27
N PHE A 64 -13.07 8.44 19.90
CA PHE A 64 -13.72 9.74 20.01
C PHE A 64 -13.44 10.42 21.35
N GLY A 65 -12.75 9.73 22.26
CA GLY A 65 -12.46 10.17 23.61
C GLY A 65 -13.71 10.18 24.49
N GLU A 66 -13.81 11.21 25.32
CA GLU A 66 -14.89 11.37 26.29
C GLU A 66 -16.22 11.76 25.60
N VAL A 67 -17.27 11.02 25.92
CA VAL A 67 -18.66 11.35 25.56
C VAL A 67 -19.50 11.42 26.84
N ASP A 68 -20.15 12.56 27.06
CA ASP A 68 -21.10 12.80 28.15
C ASP A 68 -22.38 13.42 27.59
N ILE A 69 -23.44 12.61 27.53
CA ILE A 69 -24.78 13.03 27.14
C ILE A 69 -25.69 12.79 28.35
N SER A 70 -26.32 13.85 28.84
CA SER A 70 -27.19 13.79 30.03
C SER A 70 -28.62 14.19 29.67
N TYR A 71 -29.60 13.50 30.24
CA TYR A 71 -31.03 13.72 29.96
C TYR A 71 -31.80 14.13 31.22
N ASP A 72 -32.84 14.95 31.06
CA ASP A 72 -33.77 15.23 32.13
C ASP A 72 -34.73 14.05 32.39
N MET A 73 -35.54 14.17 33.44
CA MET A 73 -36.55 13.14 33.80
C MET A 73 -37.65 12.92 32.74
N PHE A 74 -37.73 13.78 31.74
CA PHE A 74 -38.66 13.68 30.60
C PHE A 74 -37.98 13.14 29.34
N GLY A 75 -36.67 12.86 29.40
CA GLY A 75 -35.87 12.37 28.27
C GLY A 75 -35.38 13.46 27.33
N ASN A 76 -35.50 14.75 27.70
CA ASN A 76 -34.90 15.82 26.91
C ASN A 76 -33.41 15.91 27.21
N GLU A 77 -32.60 16.10 26.17
CA GLU A 77 -31.16 16.32 26.31
C GLU A 77 -30.91 17.64 27.07
N THR A 78 -30.07 17.56 28.11
CA THR A 78 -29.68 18.71 28.95
C THR A 78 -28.21 19.08 28.78
N ASN A 79 -27.37 18.11 28.43
CA ASN A 79 -25.96 18.30 28.15
C ASN A 79 -25.52 17.31 27.06
N ARG A 80 -24.60 17.76 26.21
CA ARG A 80 -23.94 16.95 25.19
C ARG A 80 -22.51 17.42 25.03
N GLN A 81 -21.60 16.53 25.36
CA GLN A 81 -20.17 16.66 25.12
C GLN A 81 -19.74 15.45 24.31
N THR A 82 -19.39 15.68 23.05
CA THR A 82 -18.85 14.67 22.13
C THR A 82 -18.02 15.38 21.07
N THR A 83 -17.10 14.66 20.45
CA THR A 83 -16.30 15.14 19.33
C THR A 83 -16.95 14.71 18.01
N VAL A 84 -16.63 15.45 16.95
CA VAL A 84 -17.00 15.11 15.57
C VAL A 84 -15.74 14.75 14.81
N HIS A 85 -15.73 13.58 14.19
CA HIS A 85 -14.64 13.13 13.34
C HIS A 85 -15.08 12.98 11.89
N ARG A 86 -14.16 13.25 10.97
CA ARG A 86 -14.36 13.12 9.52
C ARG A 86 -13.81 11.79 9.06
N PHE A 87 -14.64 10.96 8.44
CA PHE A 87 -14.22 9.79 7.68
C PHE A 87 -14.29 10.14 6.19
N ILE A 88 -13.15 10.24 5.55
CA ILE A 88 -13.04 10.66 4.15
C ILE A 88 -12.74 9.43 3.31
N THR A 89 -13.45 9.28 2.20
CA THR A 89 -13.26 8.21 1.22
C THR A 89 -13.15 8.81 -0.17
N LYS A 90 -12.77 8.00 -1.16
CA LYS A 90 -12.75 8.42 -2.58
C LYS A 90 -14.09 8.97 -3.09
N SER A 91 -15.20 8.54 -2.51
CA SER A 91 -16.55 8.91 -2.95
C SER A 91 -17.20 10.02 -2.10
N GLY A 92 -16.59 10.43 -0.98
CA GLY A 92 -17.11 11.52 -0.17
C GLY A 92 -16.60 11.59 1.27
N THR A 93 -17.03 12.63 1.97
CA THR A 93 -16.73 12.88 3.39
C THR A 93 -17.94 12.62 4.26
N TYR A 94 -17.73 11.89 5.36
CA TYR A 94 -18.75 11.50 6.33
C TYR A 94 -18.40 12.08 7.69
N LEU A 95 -19.35 12.78 8.31
CA LEU A 95 -19.19 13.33 9.65
C LEU A 95 -19.85 12.38 10.64
N TYR A 96 -19.09 11.95 11.63
CA TYR A 96 -19.58 11.10 12.70
C TYR A 96 -19.50 11.83 14.03
N GLU A 97 -20.55 11.68 14.80
CA GLU A 97 -20.69 12.10 16.18
C GLU A 97 -21.21 10.90 16.98
N MET A 98 -20.73 10.73 18.22
CA MET A 98 -21.07 9.58 19.03
C MET A 98 -22.25 9.87 19.94
N GLU A 99 -23.23 8.96 19.92
CA GLU A 99 -24.42 9.01 20.76
C GLU A 99 -24.43 7.86 21.79
N ASN A 100 -23.45 6.97 21.72
CA ASN A 100 -23.28 5.78 22.55
C ASN A 100 -21.79 5.52 22.74
N CYS A 101 -21.42 4.69 23.73
CA CYS A 101 -20.01 4.37 23.98
C CYS A 101 -19.37 3.58 22.83
N VAL A 102 -20.15 2.79 22.10
CA VAL A 102 -19.67 1.98 20.99
C VAL A 102 -20.66 2.06 19.84
N LYS A 103 -20.16 2.28 18.63
CA LYS A 103 -20.95 2.29 17.41
C LYS A 103 -20.26 1.47 16.34
N TRP A 104 -21.04 0.66 15.65
CA TRP A 104 -20.59 -0.17 14.53
C TRP A 104 -21.36 0.23 13.29
N ILE A 105 -20.64 0.47 12.21
CA ILE A 105 -21.24 0.78 10.91
C ILE A 105 -20.45 0.10 9.78
N PHE A 106 -21.10 -0.02 8.64
CA PHE A 106 -20.42 -0.42 7.40
C PHE A 106 -19.84 0.80 6.70
N ALA A 107 -18.75 0.60 5.98
CA ALA A 107 -18.14 1.64 5.17
C ALA A 107 -19.20 2.23 4.21
N PRO A 108 -19.43 3.56 4.26
CA PRO A 108 -20.59 4.16 3.60
C PRO A 108 -20.44 4.27 2.08
N SER A 109 -19.21 4.33 1.56
CA SER A 109 -18.87 4.35 0.13
C SER A 109 -17.35 4.24 -0.06
N GLY A 110 -16.85 4.56 -1.27
CA GLY A 110 -15.41 4.59 -1.56
C GLY A 110 -14.83 3.25 -1.97
N TYR A 111 -15.68 2.29 -2.34
CA TYR A 111 -15.31 0.97 -2.81
C TYR A 111 -14.52 1.08 -4.11
N VAL A 112 -13.34 0.46 -4.12
CA VAL A 112 -12.44 0.31 -5.25
C VAL A 112 -12.21 -1.18 -5.44
N ASP A 113 -12.40 -1.68 -6.66
CA ASP A 113 -12.17 -3.08 -7.00
C ASP A 113 -10.74 -3.50 -6.62
N ILE A 114 -10.57 -4.52 -5.78
CA ILE A 114 -9.26 -5.03 -5.35
C ILE A 114 -8.54 -5.80 -6.46
N THR A 115 -9.23 -6.12 -7.57
CA THR A 115 -8.69 -7.00 -8.61
C THR A 115 -7.36 -6.49 -9.16
N HIS A 116 -7.16 -5.17 -9.25
CA HIS A 116 -5.87 -4.62 -9.67
C HIS A 116 -4.74 -4.92 -8.68
N CYS A 117 -5.01 -4.88 -7.38
CA CYS A 117 -4.05 -5.24 -6.34
C CYS A 117 -3.75 -6.75 -6.24
N LEU A 118 -4.29 -7.59 -7.13
CA LEU A 118 -4.16 -9.05 -7.10
C LEU A 118 -4.11 -9.69 -8.50
N ASN A 119 -3.80 -8.92 -9.55
CA ASN A 119 -3.82 -9.41 -10.93
C ASN A 119 -2.46 -9.91 -11.44
N GLY A 120 -1.38 -9.79 -10.65
CA GLY A 120 -0.03 -10.19 -11.04
C GLY A 120 0.63 -9.22 -12.04
N VAL A 121 0.06 -8.04 -12.24
CA VAL A 121 0.54 -6.96 -13.11
C VAL A 121 0.88 -5.77 -12.23
N PHE A 122 1.89 -4.99 -12.64
CA PHE A 122 2.17 -3.71 -11.98
C PHE A 122 1.33 -2.60 -12.62
N ASP A 123 0.35 -2.09 -11.88
CA ASP A 123 -0.62 -1.07 -12.31
C ASP A 123 -0.30 0.31 -11.70
N ALA A 124 0.80 0.92 -12.17
CA ALA A 124 1.28 2.24 -11.70
C ALA A 124 0.22 3.34 -11.73
N ASP A 125 -0.60 3.35 -12.78
CA ASP A 125 -1.66 4.32 -13.01
C ASP A 125 -2.86 4.13 -12.08
N GLN A 126 -2.95 2.98 -11.41
CA GLN A 126 -3.92 2.68 -10.36
C GLN A 126 -3.38 2.89 -8.96
N GLY A 127 -2.13 3.37 -8.84
CA GLY A 127 -1.52 3.77 -7.58
C GLY A 127 -0.70 2.68 -6.89
N GLU A 128 -0.42 1.56 -7.56
CA GLU A 128 0.53 0.58 -7.05
C GLU A 128 1.95 1.13 -7.00
N TYR A 129 2.75 0.64 -6.06
CA TYR A 129 4.19 0.91 -6.01
C TYR A 129 5.03 -0.27 -6.53
N ASP A 130 4.48 -1.49 -6.56
CA ASP A 130 5.02 -2.69 -7.20
C ASP A 130 3.86 -3.67 -7.53
N VAL A 131 4.13 -4.79 -8.21
CA VAL A 131 3.13 -5.79 -8.61
C VAL A 131 2.27 -6.20 -7.40
N ASP A 132 0.97 -5.90 -7.49
CA ASP A 132 -0.03 -6.25 -6.47
C ASP A 132 0.22 -5.61 -5.09
N CYS A 133 0.99 -4.51 -4.99
CA CYS A 133 1.29 -3.89 -3.70
C CYS A 133 1.66 -2.40 -3.73
N GLY A 134 1.54 -1.75 -2.57
CA GLY A 134 1.88 -0.36 -2.34
C GLY A 134 0.78 0.63 -2.76
N GLY A 135 0.93 1.88 -2.30
CA GLY A 135 -0.07 2.93 -2.44
C GLY A 135 -1.40 2.55 -1.83
N VAL A 136 -2.41 2.32 -2.66
CA VAL A 136 -3.76 1.89 -2.23
C VAL A 136 -3.86 0.39 -1.97
N CYS A 137 -2.93 -0.40 -2.53
CA CYS A 137 -2.84 -1.85 -2.37
C CYS A 137 -2.09 -2.23 -1.09
N PRO A 138 -2.09 -3.51 -0.67
CA PRO A 138 -1.39 -3.94 0.54
C PRO A 138 0.08 -3.50 0.54
N PRO A 139 0.71 -3.22 1.69
CA PRO A 139 2.10 -2.81 1.73
C PRO A 139 3.01 -3.80 0.99
N CYS A 140 3.92 -3.29 0.17
CA CYS A 140 4.90 -4.15 -0.47
C CYS A 140 5.75 -4.86 0.59
N LYS A 141 5.75 -6.20 0.54
CA LYS A 141 6.66 -6.99 1.38
C LYS A 141 8.09 -6.59 1.04
N ASN A 142 8.96 -6.55 2.06
CA ASN A 142 10.40 -6.41 1.86
C ASN A 142 10.84 -7.36 0.75
N ILE A 143 11.25 -6.79 -0.37
CA ILE A 143 11.62 -7.56 -1.53
C ILE A 143 12.95 -8.21 -1.21
N LYS A 144 12.91 -9.53 -1.08
CA LYS A 144 14.10 -10.35 -0.87
C LYS A 144 14.56 -10.88 -2.22
N VAL A 145 15.79 -10.56 -2.59
CA VAL A 145 16.40 -11.07 -3.82
C VAL A 145 16.75 -12.55 -3.59
N PRO A 146 16.24 -13.50 -4.40
CA PRO A 146 16.38 -14.93 -4.11
C PRO A 146 17.82 -15.41 -3.97
N CYS A 147 18.73 -14.80 -4.73
CA CYS A 147 20.14 -15.13 -4.79
C CYS A 147 21.03 -14.14 -4.02
N GLU A 148 20.47 -13.30 -3.13
CA GLU A 148 21.21 -12.25 -2.40
C GLU A 148 22.53 -12.75 -1.79
N SER A 149 22.55 -13.95 -1.21
CA SER A 149 23.74 -14.54 -0.58
C SER A 149 24.86 -14.93 -1.55
N THR A 150 24.60 -15.00 -2.85
CA THR A 150 25.58 -15.37 -3.89
C THR A 150 25.97 -14.18 -4.76
N LEU A 151 25.31 -13.04 -4.62
CA LEU A 151 25.62 -11.84 -5.37
C LEU A 151 26.96 -11.26 -4.92
N LYS A 152 27.72 -10.79 -5.90
CA LYS A 152 28.90 -9.96 -5.68
C LYS A 152 28.64 -8.60 -6.31
N GLU A 153 29.13 -7.58 -5.64
CA GLU A 153 28.97 -6.19 -6.05
C GLU A 153 29.70 -5.93 -7.38
N ASP A 154 28.97 -5.28 -8.29
CA ASP A 154 29.43 -4.80 -9.59
C ASP A 154 29.96 -5.92 -10.52
N GLU A 155 29.36 -7.10 -10.40
CA GLU A 155 29.70 -8.32 -11.16
C GLU A 155 28.45 -8.94 -11.81
N ILE A 156 28.63 -9.54 -12.99
CA ILE A 156 27.68 -10.50 -13.58
C ILE A 156 28.37 -11.87 -13.71
N ASP A 157 27.90 -12.87 -12.96
CA ASP A 157 28.33 -14.28 -13.08
C ASP A 157 27.51 -15.00 -14.16
N TRP A 158 28.17 -15.52 -15.19
CA TRP A 158 27.58 -16.23 -16.34
C TRP A 158 27.66 -17.76 -16.24
N ASN A 159 27.89 -18.33 -15.05
CA ASN A 159 28.21 -19.75 -14.77
C ASN A 159 29.53 -20.27 -15.37
N ASN A 160 30.02 -19.67 -16.46
CA ASN A 160 31.25 -20.07 -17.16
C ASN A 160 32.31 -18.95 -17.19
N GLY A 161 32.19 -18.00 -16.27
CA GLY A 161 33.01 -16.79 -16.19
C GLY A 161 32.18 -15.63 -15.67
N ALA A 162 32.86 -14.54 -15.30
CA ALA A 162 32.21 -13.33 -14.84
C ALA A 162 32.57 -12.16 -15.75
N ASP A 163 31.63 -11.23 -15.91
CA ASP A 163 31.97 -9.85 -16.26
C ASP A 163 32.08 -9.07 -14.95
N ASP A 164 33.31 -8.87 -14.50
CA ASP A 164 33.70 -8.09 -13.34
C ASP A 164 34.30 -6.74 -13.78
N ASP A 165 34.78 -5.96 -12.82
CA ASP A 165 35.40 -4.64 -13.04
C ASP A 165 34.49 -3.67 -13.79
N LEU A 166 33.32 -3.37 -13.21
CA LEU A 166 32.45 -2.29 -13.69
C LEU A 166 33.24 -0.98 -13.80
N THR A 167 33.37 -0.47 -15.02
CA THR A 167 34.19 0.71 -15.31
C THR A 167 33.43 2.02 -15.12
N TYR A 168 32.15 2.02 -15.48
CA TYR A 168 31.25 3.14 -15.23
C TYR A 168 29.79 2.71 -15.31
N SER A 169 28.96 3.48 -14.62
CA SER A 169 27.52 3.48 -14.77
C SER A 169 27.06 4.91 -15.07
N PHE A 170 26.10 5.09 -15.98
CA PHE A 170 25.38 6.36 -16.07
C PHE A 170 23.93 6.12 -16.44
N HIS A 171 23.07 7.05 -16.04
CA HIS A 171 21.67 7.01 -16.40
C HIS A 171 21.23 8.29 -17.11
N TYR A 172 20.20 8.17 -17.94
CA TYR A 172 19.54 9.29 -18.59
C TYR A 172 18.08 8.95 -18.87
N VAL A 173 17.26 9.96 -19.13
CA VAL A 173 15.84 9.79 -19.46
C VAL A 173 15.64 9.98 -20.95
N ASP A 174 14.97 9.04 -21.61
CA ASP A 174 14.62 9.09 -23.04
C ASP A 174 13.31 8.33 -23.29
N ASP A 175 12.53 8.72 -24.29
CA ASP A 175 11.36 7.97 -24.78
C ASP A 175 10.51 7.30 -23.68
N SER A 176 10.16 8.04 -22.62
CA SER A 176 9.36 7.60 -21.47
C SER A 176 9.93 6.47 -20.58
N LYS A 177 11.19 6.06 -20.78
CA LYS A 177 11.93 5.16 -19.87
C LYS A 177 13.23 5.79 -19.37
N MET A 178 13.57 5.57 -18.10
CA MET A 178 14.91 5.84 -17.63
C MET A 178 15.80 4.71 -18.11
N ARG A 179 16.95 5.06 -18.69
CA ARG A 179 17.94 4.11 -19.18
C ARG A 179 19.20 4.21 -18.34
N ILE A 180 19.60 3.08 -17.76
CA ILE A 180 20.82 2.91 -16.98
C ILE A 180 21.75 2.01 -17.79
N LYS A 181 22.98 2.47 -18.02
CA LYS A 181 24.00 1.73 -18.76
C LYS A 181 25.16 1.40 -17.82
N PHE A 182 25.52 0.12 -17.78
CA PHE A 182 26.67 -0.44 -17.09
C PHE A 182 27.68 -0.91 -18.13
N SER A 183 28.95 -0.55 -17.97
CA SER A 183 30.02 -0.93 -18.90
C SER A 183 31.19 -1.58 -18.17
N PHE A 184 31.70 -2.68 -18.72
CA PHE A 184 32.74 -3.52 -18.12
C PHE A 184 34.08 -3.37 -18.86
N TYR A 185 35.16 -3.84 -18.23
CA TYR A 185 36.55 -3.61 -18.68
C TYR A 185 36.82 -4.04 -20.14
N PHE A 186 36.23 -5.13 -20.62
CA PHE A 186 36.44 -5.63 -21.98
C PHE A 186 35.42 -5.10 -23.01
N GLY A 187 34.68 -4.05 -22.66
CA GLY A 187 33.73 -3.37 -23.55
C GLY A 187 32.36 -4.06 -23.66
N GLN A 188 32.05 -5.00 -22.78
CA GLN A 188 30.69 -5.49 -22.57
C GLN A 188 29.88 -4.38 -21.93
N GLU A 189 28.61 -4.28 -22.31
CA GLU A 189 27.72 -3.31 -21.69
C GLU A 189 26.34 -3.94 -21.47
N LEU A 190 25.76 -3.59 -20.33
CA LEU A 190 24.40 -3.96 -19.95
C LEU A 190 23.58 -2.68 -19.89
N ILE A 191 22.46 -2.67 -20.59
CA ILE A 191 21.49 -1.58 -20.58
C ILE A 191 20.23 -2.08 -19.88
N ILE A 192 19.82 -1.38 -18.84
CA ILE A 192 18.53 -1.54 -18.18
C ILE A 192 17.67 -0.33 -18.53
N LYS A 193 16.42 -0.53 -18.90
CA LYS A 193 15.41 0.54 -19.02
C LYS A 193 14.25 0.26 -18.09
N ILE A 194 13.87 1.24 -17.29
CA ILE A 194 12.72 1.18 -16.38
C ILE A 194 11.72 2.32 -16.68
N PRO A 195 10.43 2.19 -16.34
CA PRO A 195 9.44 3.26 -16.56
C PRO A 195 9.79 4.59 -15.84
N VAL A 196 9.55 5.76 -16.48
CA VAL A 196 10.04 7.11 -16.09
C VAL A 196 9.52 7.70 -14.77
N GLN A 197 8.68 7.04 -14.00
CA GLN A 197 8.05 7.64 -12.82
C GLN A 197 8.98 7.82 -11.59
N GLN A 198 10.27 8.11 -11.83
CA GLN A 198 11.40 8.23 -10.89
C GLN A 198 11.97 6.87 -10.49
N LEU A 199 13.30 6.83 -10.30
CA LEU A 199 13.94 5.70 -9.66
C LEU A 199 13.21 5.41 -8.35
N PRO A 200 12.91 4.14 -8.06
CA PRO A 200 12.23 3.81 -6.82
C PRO A 200 13.07 4.32 -5.65
N LYS A 201 12.44 4.98 -4.67
CA LYS A 201 13.13 5.38 -3.43
C LYS A 201 13.34 4.22 -2.46
N THR A 202 12.81 3.05 -2.80
CA THR A 202 12.78 1.84 -1.97
C THR A 202 13.01 0.62 -2.86
N ASN A 203 13.29 -0.53 -2.24
CA ASN A 203 13.50 -1.76 -2.98
C ASN A 203 12.27 -2.10 -3.82
N ARG A 204 12.49 -2.52 -5.06
CA ARG A 204 11.44 -2.77 -6.05
C ARG A 204 11.74 -3.98 -6.91
N LYS A 205 10.73 -4.73 -7.32
CA LYS A 205 10.84 -5.78 -8.34
C LYS A 205 10.24 -5.27 -9.64
N PHE A 206 10.86 -5.66 -10.74
CA PHE A 206 10.40 -5.38 -12.10
C PHE A 206 10.22 -6.69 -12.85
N ILE A 207 9.15 -6.77 -13.63
CA ILE A 207 8.98 -7.84 -14.62
C ILE A 207 9.69 -7.40 -15.91
N ILE A 208 10.51 -8.28 -16.47
CA ILE A 208 11.18 -8.06 -17.75
C ILE A 208 10.18 -8.25 -18.89
N GLY A 209 10.14 -7.31 -19.83
CA GLY A 209 9.37 -7.44 -21.06
C GLY A 209 9.27 -6.14 -21.87
N SER A 210 8.63 -6.23 -23.03
CA SER A 210 8.55 -5.12 -24.00
C SER A 210 7.43 -4.11 -23.72
N ASN A 211 6.60 -4.34 -22.71
CA ASN A 211 5.50 -3.43 -22.37
C ASN A 211 6.02 -2.16 -21.69
N PHE A 212 5.24 -1.08 -21.74
CA PHE A 212 5.60 0.20 -21.14
C PHE A 212 5.85 0.11 -19.63
N SER A 213 5.07 -0.70 -18.90
CA SER A 213 5.19 -0.94 -17.47
C SER A 213 6.33 -1.90 -17.07
N ASN A 214 6.96 -2.56 -18.04
CA ASN A 214 7.98 -3.56 -17.80
C ASN A 214 9.39 -2.96 -17.89
N ALA A 215 10.32 -3.57 -17.16
CA ALA A 215 11.74 -3.31 -17.37
C ALA A 215 12.20 -3.97 -18.68
N GLU A 216 13.02 -3.25 -19.44
CA GLU A 216 13.76 -3.83 -20.55
C GLU A 216 15.21 -3.98 -20.12
N MET A 217 15.84 -5.06 -20.57
CA MET A 217 17.24 -5.29 -20.26
C MET A 217 17.90 -5.90 -21.50
N VAL A 218 19.10 -5.43 -21.79
CA VAL A 218 19.85 -5.83 -22.98
C VAL A 218 21.31 -5.92 -22.58
N TYR A 219 21.90 -7.08 -22.81
CA TYR A 219 23.33 -7.27 -22.68
C TYR A 219 23.96 -7.35 -24.07
N TYR A 220 25.10 -6.69 -24.27
CA TYR A 220 25.85 -6.82 -25.51
C TYR A 220 27.35 -6.83 -25.26
N ASN A 221 28.04 -7.53 -26.14
CA ASN A 221 29.48 -7.44 -26.28
C ASN A 221 29.84 -7.32 -27.76
N ARG A 222 31.13 -7.41 -28.10
CA ARG A 222 31.60 -7.29 -29.49
C ARG A 222 30.99 -8.31 -30.46
N PHE A 223 30.51 -9.45 -29.97
CA PHE A 223 30.11 -10.60 -30.78
C PHE A 223 28.62 -10.90 -30.75
N GLU A 224 27.92 -10.50 -29.69
CA GLU A 224 26.53 -10.88 -29.49
C GLU A 224 25.68 -9.80 -28.82
N TYR A 225 24.38 -9.91 -29.08
CA TYR A 225 23.31 -9.13 -28.48
C TYR A 225 22.36 -10.12 -27.82
N LEU A 226 22.17 -10.00 -26.50
CA LEU A 226 21.37 -10.93 -25.71
C LEU A 226 20.24 -10.19 -24.99
N THR A 227 19.06 -10.78 -25.02
CA THR A 227 17.88 -10.29 -24.29
C THR A 227 17.41 -11.34 -23.29
N PRO A 228 17.06 -10.95 -22.05
CA PRO A 228 16.48 -11.86 -21.08
C PRO A 228 15.08 -12.31 -21.49
N HIS A 229 14.58 -13.40 -20.90
CA HIS A 229 13.25 -13.91 -21.21
C HIS A 229 12.18 -13.01 -20.59
N ALA A 230 11.10 -12.76 -21.34
CA ALA A 230 9.99 -11.99 -20.81
C ALA A 230 9.30 -12.75 -19.66
N GLY A 231 8.89 -12.03 -18.62
CA GLY A 231 8.31 -12.60 -17.40
C GLY A 231 9.32 -12.91 -16.30
N GLU A 232 10.63 -12.85 -16.58
CA GLU A 232 11.66 -12.96 -15.55
C GLU A 232 11.77 -11.66 -14.73
N PHE A 233 12.48 -11.72 -13.59
CA PHE A 233 12.49 -10.63 -12.62
C PHE A 233 13.83 -9.90 -12.56
N LEU A 234 13.75 -8.58 -12.46
CA LEU A 234 14.84 -7.68 -12.14
C LEU A 234 14.51 -6.99 -10.81
N TYR A 235 15.47 -6.90 -9.89
CA TYR A 235 15.29 -6.27 -8.60
C TYR A 235 16.06 -4.96 -8.58
N PHE A 236 15.46 -3.92 -8.03
CA PHE A 236 16.12 -2.68 -7.68
C PHE A 236 16.19 -2.61 -6.15
N VAL A 237 17.38 -2.29 -5.63
CA VAL A 237 17.64 -2.16 -4.20
C VAL A 237 18.16 -0.76 -3.95
N SER A 238 17.46 -0.01 -3.09
CA SER A 238 17.89 1.32 -2.67
C SER A 238 18.75 1.19 -1.41
N THR A 239 19.96 1.75 -1.43
CA THR A 239 20.83 1.74 -0.25
C THR A 239 20.59 2.94 0.67
N GLY A 240 19.73 3.89 0.27
CA GLY A 240 19.45 5.11 1.04
C GLY A 240 20.49 6.23 0.92
N GLU A 241 21.59 6.00 0.17
CA GLU A 241 22.71 6.95 0.03
C GLU A 241 22.78 7.62 -1.35
N GLY A 242 21.69 7.61 -2.13
CA GLY A 242 21.71 8.02 -3.54
C GLY A 242 22.40 7.00 -4.45
N ILE A 243 22.63 5.79 -3.95
CA ILE A 243 23.12 4.65 -4.73
C ILE A 243 21.96 3.68 -4.93
N GLY A 244 21.67 3.40 -6.20
CA GLY A 244 20.76 2.34 -6.61
C GLY A 244 21.55 1.10 -7.00
N LYS A 245 20.99 -0.09 -6.72
CA LYS A 245 21.53 -1.35 -7.22
C LYS A 245 20.49 -2.09 -8.03
N PHE A 246 20.89 -2.67 -9.16
CA PHE A 246 20.08 -3.63 -9.89
C PHE A 246 20.62 -5.04 -9.68
N GLU A 247 19.74 -5.93 -9.22
CA GLU A 247 20.07 -7.32 -8.93
C GLU A 247 19.19 -8.26 -9.75
N PHE A 248 19.74 -9.38 -10.20
CA PHE A 248 19.00 -10.41 -10.92
C PHE A 248 19.62 -11.78 -10.68
N CYS A 249 18.78 -12.81 -10.69
CA CYS A 249 19.15 -14.18 -10.30
C CYS A 249 18.82 -15.15 -11.41
N ASP A 250 19.84 -15.89 -11.87
CA ASP A 250 19.73 -16.94 -12.90
C ASP A 250 18.94 -16.51 -14.13
N LEU A 251 19.10 -15.25 -14.52
CA LEU A 251 18.34 -14.61 -15.58
C LEU A 251 18.81 -15.13 -16.93
N LYS A 252 17.89 -15.57 -17.79
CA LYS A 252 18.23 -16.28 -19.02
C LYS A 252 18.31 -15.35 -20.21
N PHE A 253 19.53 -14.98 -20.59
CA PHE A 253 19.83 -14.15 -21.74
C PHE A 253 19.95 -14.99 -23.01
N THR A 254 19.18 -14.66 -24.04
CA THR A 254 19.20 -15.36 -25.34
C THR A 254 19.55 -14.41 -26.47
N GLY A 255 20.49 -14.83 -27.31
CA GLY A 255 20.84 -14.18 -28.57
C GLY A 255 20.61 -15.10 -29.76
N ALA A 256 21.16 -14.72 -30.92
CA ALA A 256 20.98 -15.50 -32.15
C ALA A 256 21.63 -16.90 -32.11
N LEU A 257 22.74 -17.04 -31.38
CA LEU A 257 23.58 -18.26 -31.39
C LEU A 257 23.80 -18.86 -30.00
N THR A 258 23.47 -18.11 -28.95
CA THR A 258 23.90 -18.40 -27.59
C THR A 258 22.78 -18.16 -26.60
N THR A 259 22.83 -18.89 -25.50
CA THR A 259 22.00 -18.65 -24.33
C THR A 259 22.91 -18.69 -23.12
N LYS A 260 22.82 -17.66 -22.28
CA LYS A 260 23.59 -17.52 -21.04
C LYS A 260 22.62 -17.35 -19.88
N ILE A 261 23.05 -17.80 -18.71
CA ILE A 261 22.31 -17.61 -17.46
C ILE A 261 23.21 -16.72 -16.60
N GLY A 262 22.70 -15.54 -16.27
CA GLY A 262 23.43 -14.50 -15.56
C GLY A 262 22.84 -14.24 -14.18
N THR A 263 23.70 -14.12 -13.18
CA THR A 263 23.36 -13.64 -11.84
C THR A 263 24.23 -12.42 -11.56
N GLY A 264 23.66 -11.28 -11.18
CA GLY A 264 24.45 -10.05 -11.02
C GLY A 264 23.85 -9.04 -10.06
N SER A 265 24.71 -8.19 -9.51
CA SER A 265 24.38 -7.03 -8.66
C SER A 265 25.20 -5.84 -9.14
N LEU A 266 24.55 -4.81 -9.65
CA LEU A 266 25.19 -3.70 -10.34
C LEU A 266 24.76 -2.37 -9.73
N SER A 267 25.72 -1.65 -9.17
CA SER A 267 25.50 -0.38 -8.49
C SER A 267 25.65 0.79 -9.44
N PHE A 268 24.89 1.85 -9.19
CA PHE A 268 25.03 3.12 -9.89
C PHE A 268 24.67 4.28 -8.95
N GLU A 269 25.32 5.42 -9.19
CA GLU A 269 25.02 6.67 -8.50
C GLU A 269 23.88 7.42 -9.21
N GLU A 270 22.94 7.96 -8.42
CA GLU A 270 21.85 8.86 -8.86
C GLU A 270 22.33 10.31 -9.07
#